data_AF-A0A2M6XXS3-F1
#
_entry.id   AF-A0A2M6XXS3-F1
#
_cell.length_a   1.000
_cell.length_b   1.000
_cell.length_c   1.000
_cell.angle_alpha   90.00
_cell.angle_beta   90.00
_cell.angle_gamma   90.00
#
_symmetry.space_group_name_H-M   'P 1'
#
loop_
_entity.id
_entity.type
_entity.pdbx_description
1 polymer ?
#
loop_
_entity_poly.entity_id
_entity_poly.type
_entity_poly.pdbx_seq_one_letter_code
_entity_poly.pdbx_strand_id
1 'polypeptide(L)'
;EKKLQRKFERRIVVTRFDSRRKLSFDIYDQLRERYGDLLCRTRIGETVALATSPMHGLDVFAYAPHSPGAADYRALAKELMDSGFV
;
A
#
# COMPACT_ATOMS: atom_id res chain seq x y z
N GLU A 1 14.31 25.82 4.19
CA GLU A 1 14.74 24.53 3.57
C GLU A 1 15.04 24.70 2.08
N LYS A 2 16.01 23.94 1.52
CA LYS A 2 16.38 24.01 0.10
C LYS A 2 15.46 23.07 -0.70
N LYS A 3 14.52 23.62 -1.49
CA LYS A 3 13.63 22.82 -2.34
C LYS A 3 14.47 22.06 -3.39
N LEU A 4 14.53 20.72 -3.28
CA LEU A 4 15.03 19.89 -4.37
C LEU A 4 14.04 20.02 -5.54
N GLN A 5 14.39 20.80 -6.57
CA GLN A 5 13.57 21.02 -7.77
C GLN A 5 13.54 19.80 -8.72
N ARG A 6 13.59 18.59 -8.17
CA ARG A 6 13.60 17.35 -8.95
C ARG A 6 12.16 16.89 -9.12
N LYS A 7 11.71 16.71 -10.36
CA LYS A 7 10.47 15.99 -10.65
C LYS A 7 10.76 14.50 -10.48
N PHE A 8 10.14 13.88 -9.48
CA PHE A 8 10.15 12.44 -9.28
C PHE A 8 8.74 11.91 -9.52
N GLU A 9 8.66 10.75 -10.18
CA GLU A 9 7.41 10.02 -10.31
C GLU A 9 6.94 9.59 -8.92
N ARG A 10 5.63 9.65 -8.69
CA ARG A 10 5.02 9.35 -7.38
C ARG A 10 3.81 8.47 -7.57
N ARG A 11 3.62 7.58 -6.60
CA ARG A 11 2.46 6.71 -6.45
C ARG A 11 1.89 6.90 -5.05
N ILE A 12 0.57 6.81 -4.93
CA ILE A 12 -0.15 6.88 -3.67
C ILE A 12 -0.70 5.52 -3.36
N VAL A 13 -0.44 5.01 -2.15
CA VAL A 13 -0.88 3.70 -1.70
C VAL A 13 -1.77 3.88 -0.49
N VAL A 14 -2.92 3.20 -0.48
CA VAL A 14 -3.81 3.17 0.68
C VAL A 14 -3.35 2.06 1.62
N THR A 15 -3.07 2.43 2.87
CA THR A 15 -2.63 1.51 3.92
C THR A 15 -3.64 1.45 5.06
N ARG A 16 -3.56 0.38 5.87
CA ARG A 16 -4.48 0.13 6.99
C ARG A 16 -5.95 0.12 6.54
N PHE A 17 -6.20 -0.43 5.36
CA PHE A 17 -7.55 -0.55 4.83
C PHE A 17 -8.34 -1.61 5.61
N ASP A 18 -9.52 -1.27 6.12
CA ASP A 18 -10.43 -2.21 6.77
C ASP A 18 -11.69 -2.38 5.91
N SER A 19 -11.86 -3.56 5.31
CA SER A 19 -12.98 -3.86 4.41
C SER A 19 -14.33 -4.00 5.11
N ARG A 20 -14.38 -3.93 6.44
CA ARG A 20 -15.62 -4.00 7.23
C ARG A 20 -16.14 -2.61 7.57
N ARG A 21 -15.33 -1.56 7.40
CA ARG A 21 -15.70 -0.18 7.70
C ARG A 21 -16.12 0.57 6.46
N LYS A 22 -17.38 1.02 6.42
CA LYS A 22 -17.89 1.90 5.34
C LYS A 22 -17.00 3.14 5.14
N LEU A 23 -16.53 3.74 6.22
CA LEU A 23 -15.63 4.90 6.19
C LEU A 23 -14.36 4.65 5.36
N SER A 24 -13.80 3.44 5.40
CA SER A 24 -12.62 3.11 4.59
C SER A 24 -12.92 3.13 3.09
N PHE A 25 -14.14 2.76 2.68
CA PHE A 25 -14.57 2.87 1.28
C PHE A 25 -14.85 4.32 0.87
N ASP A 26 -15.52 5.09 1.72
CA ASP A 26 -15.79 6.52 1.49
C ASP A 26 -14.48 7.31 1.28
N ILE A 27 -13.48 7.07 2.14
CA ILE A 27 -12.16 7.70 2.01
C ILE A 27 -11.46 7.22 0.72
N TYR A 28 -11.54 5.93 0.40
CA TYR A 28 -10.93 5.39 -0.82
C TYR A 28 -11.51 6.04 -2.08
N ASP A 29 -12.83 6.24 -2.13
CA ASP A 29 -13.50 6.87 -3.26
C ASP A 29 -13.06 8.33 -3.44
N GLN A 30 -12.99 9.10 -2.35
CA GLN A 30 -12.46 10.47 -2.37
C GLN A 30 -11.00 10.55 -2.83
N LEU A 31 -10.16 9.60 -2.40
CA LEU A 31 -8.78 9.51 -2.85
C LEU A 31 -8.70 9.19 -4.34
N ARG A 32 -9.58 8.32 -4.83
CA ARG A 32 -9.64 7.93 -6.24
C ARG A 32 -10.06 9.11 -7.11
N GLU A 33 -11.07 9.87 -6.71
CA GLU A 33 -11.50 11.08 -7.41
C GLU A 33 -10.39 12.14 -7.44
N ARG A 34 -9.67 12.32 -6.33
CA ARG A 34 -8.61 13.33 -6.23
C ARG A 34 -7.34 12.98 -7.00
N TYR A 35 -6.92 11.72 -6.96
CA TYR A 35 -5.57 11.32 -7.43
C TYR A 35 -5.56 10.49 -8.70
N GLY A 36 -6.72 9.97 -9.16
CA GLY A 36 -6.86 9.25 -10.41
C GLY A 36 -5.81 8.14 -10.56
N ASP A 37 -5.05 8.18 -11.66
CA ASP A 37 -4.04 7.18 -12.01
C ASP A 37 -2.81 7.15 -11.09
N LEU A 38 -2.62 8.16 -10.24
CA LEU A 38 -1.56 8.15 -9.22
C LEU A 38 -1.89 7.23 -8.05
N LEU A 39 -3.18 6.91 -7.84
CA LEU A 39 -3.63 6.03 -6.77
C LEU A 39 -3.45 4.56 -7.20
N CYS A 40 -2.75 3.79 -6.38
CA CYS A 40 -2.64 2.35 -6.58
C CYS A 40 -3.99 1.67 -6.32
N ARG A 41 -4.33 0.70 -7.15
CA ARG A 41 -5.50 -0.17 -7.04
C ARG A 41 -5.35 -1.11 -5.84
N THR A 42 -4.13 -1.55 -5.56
CA THR A 42 -3.83 -2.38 -4.40
C THR A 42 -3.96 -1.58 -3.11
N ARG A 43 -4.64 -2.18 -2.13
CA ARG A 43 -4.85 -1.62 -0.80
C ARG A 43 -4.16 -2.53 0.21
N ILE A 44 -3.35 -1.96 1.09
CA ILE A 44 -2.71 -2.72 2.15
C ILE A 44 -3.65 -2.78 3.35
N GLY A 45 -4.15 -3.98 3.65
CA GLY A 45 -5.02 -4.22 4.78
C GLY A 45 -4.31 -4.09 6.13
N GLU A 46 -5.08 -3.78 7.18
CA GLU A 46 -4.58 -3.93 8.55
C GLU A 46 -4.57 -5.42 8.95
N THR A 47 -3.39 -5.96 9.25
CA THR A 47 -3.26 -7.38 9.62
C THR A 47 -2.34 -7.57 10.83
N VAL A 48 -2.63 -8.61 11.63
CA VAL A 48 -1.81 -8.99 12.79
C VAL A 48 -0.38 -9.32 12.36
N ALA A 49 -0.21 -9.99 11.21
CA ALA A 49 1.10 -10.33 10.66
C ALA A 49 1.94 -9.08 10.36
N LEU A 50 1.35 -8.05 9.74
CA LEU A 50 2.04 -6.78 9.50
C LEU A 50 2.40 -6.05 10.78
N ALA A 51 1.52 -6.08 11.80
CA ALA A 51 1.77 -5.44 13.09
C ALA A 51 2.87 -6.15 13.90
N THR A 52 3.02 -7.46 13.75
CA THR A 52 3.96 -8.29 14.54
C THR A 52 5.31 -8.49 13.86
N SER A 53 5.38 -8.54 12.53
CA SER A 53 6.64 -8.72 11.79
C SER A 53 7.80 -7.81 12.24
N PRO A 54 7.60 -6.50 12.53
CA PRO A 54 8.71 -5.63 12.96
C PRO A 54 9.27 -6.01 14.33
N MET A 55 8.44 -6.57 15.22
CA MET A 55 8.88 -7.03 16.55
C MET A 55 9.84 -8.22 16.46
N HIS A 56 9.74 -9.00 15.39
CA HIS A 56 10.63 -10.12 15.11
C HIS A 56 11.86 -9.73 14.28
N GLY A 57 11.99 -8.46 13.88
CA GLY A 57 13.08 -8.00 13.01
C GLY A 57 13.04 -8.62 11.61
N LEU A 58 11.88 -9.12 11.19
CA LEU A 58 11.65 -9.77 9.90
C LEU A 58 10.65 -8.96 9.09
N ASP A 59 10.80 -8.95 7.77
CA ASP A 59 9.75 -8.42 6.90
C ASP A 59 8.54 -9.38 6.86
N VAL A 60 7.41 -8.91 6.33
CA VAL A 60 6.17 -9.69 6.28
C VAL A 60 6.28 -10.95 5.42
N PHE A 61 7.16 -10.96 4.41
CA PHE A 61 7.37 -12.12 3.55
C PHE A 61 8.17 -13.20 4.25
N ALA A 62 9.19 -12.83 5.03
CA ALA A 62 9.96 -13.75 5.85
C ALA A 62 9.19 -14.24 7.08
N TYR A 63 8.45 -13.35 7.75
CA TYR A 63 7.71 -13.67 8.97
C TYR A 63 6.44 -14.49 8.70
N ALA A 64 5.63 -14.08 7.72
CA ALA A 64 4.32 -14.69 7.46
C ALA A 64 3.97 -14.66 5.95
N PRO A 65 4.66 -15.46 5.11
CA PRO A 65 4.56 -15.41 3.65
C PRO A 65 3.17 -15.70 3.09
N HIS A 66 2.32 -16.41 3.84
CA HIS A 66 0.95 -16.76 3.44
C HIS A 66 -0.11 -15.85 4.09
N SER A 67 0.31 -14.82 4.82
CA SER A 67 -0.63 -13.88 5.44
C SER A 67 -1.29 -12.96 4.40
N PRO A 68 -2.48 -12.42 4.69
CA PRO A 68 -3.13 -11.44 3.83
C PRO A 68 -2.24 -10.20 3.59
N GLY A 69 -1.49 -9.75 4.60
CA GLY A 69 -0.58 -8.62 4.46
C GLY A 69 0.57 -8.90 3.48
N ALA A 70 1.15 -10.11 3.51
CA ALA A 70 2.14 -10.51 2.52
C ALA A 70 1.55 -10.58 1.11
N ALA A 71 0.31 -11.07 0.97
CA ALA A 71 -0.39 -11.10 -0.31
C ALA A 71 -0.65 -9.67 -0.86
N ASP A 72 -1.09 -8.74 -0.01
CA ASP A 72 -1.32 -7.34 -0.37
C ASP A 72 -0.04 -6.67 -0.88
N TYR A 73 1.09 -6.86 -0.17
CA TYR A 73 2.37 -6.29 -0.62
C TYR A 73 2.90 -6.95 -1.90
N ARG A 74 2.67 -8.26 -2.12
CA ARG A 74 2.99 -8.90 -3.41
C ARG A 74 2.16 -8.32 -4.55
N ALA A 75 0.86 -8.10 -4.33
CA ALA A 75 -0.01 -7.49 -5.31
C ALA A 75 0.43 -6.05 -5.64
N LEU A 76 0.81 -5.28 -4.63
CA LEU A 76 1.30 -3.91 -4.81
C LEU A 76 2.61 -3.90 -5.61
N ALA A 77 3.57 -4.77 -5.25
CA ALA A 77 4.82 -4.88 -6.00
C ALA A 77 4.57 -5.22 -7.47
N LYS A 78 3.65 -6.16 -7.74
CA LYS A 78 3.26 -6.52 -9.12
C LYS A 78 2.64 -5.34 -9.86
N GLU A 79 1.74 -4.61 -9.21
CA GLU A 79 1.13 -3.42 -9.80
C GLU A 79 2.16 -2.34 -10.17
N LEU A 80 3.13 -2.08 -9.28
CA LEU A 80 4.16 -1.07 -9.52
C LEU A 80 5.06 -1.47 -10.71
N MET A 81 5.45 -2.74 -10.81
CA MET A 81 6.24 -3.27 -11.93
C MET A 81 5.47 -3.21 -13.25
N ASP A 82 4.20 -3.63 -13.28
CA ASP A 82 3.35 -3.56 -14.47
C ASP A 82 3.17 -2.12 -14.97
N SER A 83 3.12 -1.18 -14.03
CA SER A 83 2.94 0.23 -14.32
C SER A 83 4.22 0.97 -14.76
N GLY A 84 5.36 0.28 -14.82
CA GLY A 84 6.67 0.85 -15.18
C GLY A 84 7.25 1.79 -14.12
N PHE A 85 6.75 1.75 -12.88
CA PHE A 85 7.25 2.59 -11.79
C PHE A 85 8.54 2.02 -11.17
N VAL A 86 8.74 0.70 -11.24
CA VAL A 86 9.91 -0.05 -10.76
C VAL A 86 10.49 -0.88 -11.89
#